data_AF-A0A1Y1QN74-F1
#
_entry.id   AF-A0A1Y1QN74-F1
#
_cell.length_a   1.000
_cell.length_b   1.000
_cell.length_c   1.000
_cell.angle_alpha   90.00
_cell.angle_beta   90.00
_cell.angle_gamma   90.00
#
_symmetry.space_group_name_H-M   'P 1'
#
loop_
_entity.id
_entity.type
_entity.pdbx_description
1 polymer ?
#
loop_
_entity_poly.entity_id
_entity_poly.type
_entity_poly.pdbx_seq_one_letter_code
_entity_poly.pdbx_strand_id
1 'polypeptide(L)'
;MNIKALFAALALSLMASVAFAADDKKADSAEAKEAKPSAAAKKEETVALKDSVDAEVKAAIEAAKTANDAAKKAGFEWYWDGKAASKHLEAAITAANDGKNEDAMKIAKAVENAGKQGQEQAEKAKTAGPAAPDAKS
;
A
#
# COMPACT_ATOMS: atom_id res chain seq x y z
N MET A 1 -27.79 33.45 10.24
CA MET A 1 -28.09 32.90 8.89
C MET A 1 -28.47 31.43 9.06
N ASN A 2 -29.62 31.03 8.51
CA ASN A 2 -30.26 29.73 8.72
C ASN A 2 -29.67 28.63 7.80
N ILE A 3 -29.25 27.51 8.39
CA ILE A 3 -28.55 26.37 7.74
C ILE A 3 -29.57 25.40 7.10
N LYS A 4 -30.39 25.87 6.16
CA LYS A 4 -31.50 25.05 5.62
C LYS A 4 -31.52 24.89 4.10
N ALA A 5 -30.41 25.11 3.40
CA ALA A 5 -30.42 25.14 1.93
C ALA A 5 -29.22 24.45 1.26
N LEU A 6 -28.79 23.27 1.72
CA LEU A 6 -27.65 22.57 1.10
C LEU A 6 -27.90 21.10 0.76
N PHE A 7 -29.17 20.73 0.52
CA PHE A 7 -29.55 19.43 -0.02
C PHE A 7 -30.69 19.58 -1.05
N ALA A 8 -30.37 19.95 -2.29
CA ALA A 8 -31.26 19.77 -3.45
C ALA A 8 -30.56 20.19 -4.78
N ALA A 9 -29.86 19.26 -5.42
CA ALA A 9 -29.58 19.21 -6.88
C ALA A 9 -28.73 17.96 -7.14
N LEU A 10 -29.30 16.75 -7.03
CA LEU A 10 -29.81 15.96 -8.16
C LEU A 10 -29.18 16.26 -9.55
N ALA A 11 -28.41 15.28 -10.01
CA ALA A 11 -28.53 14.61 -11.31
C ALA A 11 -28.47 15.44 -12.62
N LEU A 12 -27.37 15.34 -13.36
CA LEU A 12 -27.35 14.97 -14.80
C LEU A 12 -25.90 14.87 -15.32
N SER A 13 -25.38 13.66 -15.54
CA SER A 13 -24.52 13.34 -16.70
C SER A 13 -24.26 11.83 -16.77
N LEU A 14 -25.27 11.09 -17.22
CA LEU A 14 -25.10 9.83 -17.95
C LEU A 14 -25.13 10.17 -19.44
N MET A 15 -24.02 9.98 -20.15
CA MET A 15 -23.87 9.78 -21.61
C MET A 15 -22.41 9.36 -21.82
N ALA A 16 -21.98 8.37 -22.59
CA ALA A 16 -22.63 7.40 -23.45
C ALA A 16 -21.64 6.25 -23.72
N SER A 17 -22.18 5.06 -23.96
CA SER A 17 -21.49 3.81 -24.28
C SER A 17 -20.67 3.88 -25.57
N VAL A 18 -19.53 3.17 -25.63
CA VAL A 18 -19.19 2.40 -26.83
C VAL A 18 -18.97 0.94 -26.44
N ALA A 19 -19.96 0.12 -26.81
CA ALA A 19 -19.82 -1.31 -26.93
C ALA A 19 -19.26 -1.58 -28.33
N PHE A 20 -18.18 -2.34 -28.42
CA PHE A 20 -17.90 -3.14 -29.61
C PHE A 20 -18.30 -4.58 -29.29
N ALA A 21 -19.34 -5.04 -29.98
CA ALA A 21 -19.75 -6.43 -30.04
C ALA A 21 -19.54 -6.93 -31.47
N ALA A 22 -18.87 -8.06 -31.61
CA ALA A 22 -19.04 -9.07 -32.67
C ALA A 22 -18.19 -10.29 -32.26
N ASP A 23 -18.74 -11.30 -31.60
CA ASP A 23 -19.58 -12.42 -32.11
C ASP A 23 -18.73 -13.67 -32.40
N ASP A 24 -19.08 -14.74 -31.68
CA ASP A 24 -18.94 -16.18 -31.96
C ASP A 24 -17.55 -16.79 -32.30
N LYS A 25 -17.09 -17.74 -31.46
CA LYS A 25 -17.35 -19.18 -31.64
C LYS A 25 -16.35 -20.06 -30.85
N LYS A 26 -16.92 -21.08 -30.20
CA LYS A 26 -16.33 -22.33 -29.66
C LYS A 26 -15.68 -22.32 -28.27
N ALA A 27 -16.37 -23.04 -27.39
CA ALA A 27 -15.84 -23.81 -26.28
C ALA A 27 -14.62 -24.65 -26.67
N ASP A 28 -13.63 -24.71 -25.78
CA ASP A 28 -13.01 -25.95 -25.35
C ASP A 28 -12.28 -25.74 -24.02
N SER A 29 -12.50 -26.68 -23.10
CA SER A 29 -11.82 -26.78 -21.81
C SER A 29 -10.31 -26.97 -22.01
N ALA A 30 -9.48 -26.21 -21.28
CA ALA A 30 -8.11 -26.65 -21.00
C ALA A 30 -7.62 -26.04 -19.69
N GLU A 31 -7.43 -26.92 -18.70
CA GLU A 31 -6.60 -26.70 -17.52
C GLU A 31 -5.18 -26.23 -17.87
N ALA A 32 -4.65 -25.43 -16.96
CA ALA A 32 -3.26 -25.40 -16.50
C ALA A 32 -2.16 -25.63 -17.55
N LYS A 33 -1.39 -24.57 -17.81
CA LYS A 33 0.04 -24.56 -17.51
C LYS A 33 0.61 -23.15 -17.49
N GLU A 34 1.05 -22.80 -16.29
CA GLU A 34 2.16 -21.91 -15.95
C GLU A 34 2.92 -21.30 -17.14
N ALA A 35 2.86 -19.98 -17.27
CA ALA A 35 3.95 -19.22 -17.84
C ALA A 35 3.95 -17.77 -17.36
N LYS A 36 5.10 -17.39 -16.77
CA LYS A 36 5.73 -16.06 -16.77
C LYS A 36 5.36 -15.08 -15.64
N PRO A 37 6.35 -14.26 -15.24
CA PRO A 37 7.24 -14.58 -14.14
C PRO A 37 6.99 -13.60 -12.99
N SER A 38 6.83 -14.09 -11.76
CA SER A 38 6.88 -13.17 -10.62
C SER A 38 8.28 -12.58 -10.58
N ALA A 39 8.29 -11.28 -10.86
CA ALA A 39 9.45 -10.49 -11.17
C ALA A 39 10.58 -10.80 -10.20
N ALA A 40 11.77 -10.87 -10.77
CA ALA A 40 13.02 -10.60 -10.11
C ALA A 40 12.78 -9.73 -8.88
N ALA A 41 13.25 -10.21 -7.73
CA ALA A 41 13.68 -9.36 -6.65
C ALA A 41 14.64 -8.34 -7.28
N LYS A 42 14.09 -7.25 -7.81
CA LYS A 42 14.84 -6.03 -8.05
C LYS A 42 15.37 -5.75 -6.65
N LYS A 43 16.68 -5.95 -6.49
CA LYS A 43 17.44 -5.27 -5.46
C LYS A 43 17.06 -3.82 -5.64
N GLU A 44 16.05 -3.37 -4.90
CA GLU A 44 15.84 -1.97 -4.59
C GLU A 44 17.20 -1.55 -4.05
N GLU A 45 17.87 -0.70 -4.81
CA GLU A 45 19.16 -0.12 -4.47
C GLU A 45 18.92 0.69 -3.19
N THR A 46 18.94 -0.03 -2.08
CA THR A 46 18.51 0.46 -0.78
C THR A 46 19.62 1.36 -0.34
N VAL A 47 19.32 2.64 -0.18
CA VAL A 47 20.29 3.61 0.34
C VAL A 47 20.87 3.00 1.62
N ALA A 48 22.17 2.78 1.64
CA ALA A 48 22.83 2.17 2.78
C ALA A 48 22.92 3.19 3.92
N LEU A 49 22.55 2.79 5.13
CA LEU A 49 22.66 3.64 6.31
C LEU A 49 24.13 3.75 6.73
N LYS A 50 24.65 4.97 6.86
CA LYS A 50 26.05 5.21 7.25
C LYS A 50 26.28 4.81 8.71
N ASP A 51 27.47 4.29 9.00
CA ASP A 51 27.84 3.92 10.38
C ASP A 51 27.93 5.11 11.32
N SER A 52 28.14 6.32 10.80
CA SER A 52 28.20 7.56 11.59
C SER A 52 26.82 8.09 12.02
N VAL A 53 25.71 7.48 11.57
CA VAL A 53 24.37 7.88 12.00
C VAL A 53 24.18 7.58 13.49
N ASP A 54 23.48 8.48 14.17
CA ASP A 54 23.15 8.33 15.58
C ASP A 54 22.42 7.01 15.89
N ALA A 55 22.74 6.41 17.04
CA ALA A 55 22.21 5.10 17.42
C ALA A 55 20.67 5.11 17.58
N GLU A 56 20.09 6.20 18.06
CA GLU A 56 18.64 6.33 18.22
C GLU A 56 17.95 6.40 16.86
N VAL A 57 18.53 7.16 15.92
CA VAL A 57 18.02 7.25 14.54
C VAL A 57 18.13 5.90 13.82
N LYS A 58 19.25 5.18 14.00
CA LYS A 58 19.40 3.81 13.48
C LYS A 58 18.34 2.88 14.02
N ALA A 59 18.09 2.90 15.33
CA ALA A 59 17.08 2.06 15.97
C ALA A 59 15.67 2.37 15.41
N ALA A 60 15.33 3.64 15.21
CA ALA A 60 14.06 4.04 14.62
C ALA A 60 13.89 3.52 13.18
N ILE A 61 14.94 3.63 12.36
CA ILE A 61 14.92 3.13 10.96
C ILE A 61 14.78 1.60 10.92
N GLU A 62 15.47 0.87 11.79
CA GLU A 62 15.34 -0.59 11.87
C GLU A 62 13.95 -1.03 12.37
N ALA A 63 13.36 -0.31 13.33
CA ALA A 63 11.99 -0.56 13.77
C ALA A 63 10.98 -0.33 12.64
N ALA A 64 11.14 0.77 11.89
CA ALA A 64 10.33 1.09 10.73
C ALA A 64 10.43 0.02 9.63
N LYS A 65 11.65 -0.46 9.36
CA LYS A 65 11.92 -1.51 8.38
C LYS A 65 11.26 -2.82 8.80
N THR A 66 11.42 -3.21 10.06
CA THR A 66 10.82 -4.42 10.62
C THR A 66 9.29 -4.40 10.51
N ALA A 67 8.66 -3.27 10.87
CA ALA A 67 7.21 -3.12 10.77
C ALA A 67 6.71 -3.13 9.32
N ASN A 68 7.41 -2.44 8.41
CA ASN A 68 7.07 -2.45 6.98
C ASN A 68 7.20 -3.85 6.37
N ASP A 69 8.27 -4.58 6.70
CA ASP A 69 8.48 -5.95 6.23
C ASP A 69 7.40 -6.91 6.78
N ALA A 70 6.97 -6.71 8.02
CA ALA A 70 5.88 -7.48 8.61
C ALA A 70 4.55 -7.22 7.88
N ALA A 71 4.22 -5.95 7.59
CA ALA A 71 3.04 -5.60 6.79
C ALA A 71 3.09 -6.22 5.39
N LYS A 72 4.24 -6.11 4.71
CA LYS A 72 4.43 -6.67 3.36
C LYS A 72 4.27 -8.18 3.35
N LYS A 73 4.82 -8.89 4.35
CA LYS A 73 4.59 -10.33 4.55
C LYS A 73 3.13 -10.68 4.81
N ALA A 74 2.40 -9.79 5.47
CA ALA A 74 0.97 -9.95 5.67
C ALA A 74 0.14 -9.68 4.39
N GLY A 75 0.77 -9.19 3.31
CA GLY A 75 0.13 -8.87 2.03
C GLY A 75 -0.32 -7.42 1.91
N PHE A 76 0.21 -6.53 2.76
CA PHE A 76 -0.17 -5.12 2.81
C PHE A 76 1.03 -4.20 2.66
N GLU A 77 0.89 -3.15 1.86
CA GLU A 77 1.89 -2.06 1.78
C GLU A 77 1.15 -0.72 1.80
N TRP A 78 1.55 0.17 2.72
CA TRP A 78 0.96 1.50 2.81
C TRP A 78 1.51 2.42 1.73
N TYR A 79 0.64 3.27 1.20
CA TYR A 79 0.98 4.30 0.23
C TYR A 79 0.53 5.65 0.76
N TRP A 80 1.44 6.62 0.79
CA TRP A 80 1.12 8.02 1.06
C TRP A 80 1.99 8.94 0.22
N ASP A 81 1.49 10.13 -0.08
CA ASP A 81 2.13 11.10 -0.98
C ASP A 81 2.52 10.49 -2.34
N GLY A 82 1.71 9.57 -2.85
CA GLY A 82 1.96 8.86 -4.11
C GLY A 82 3.14 7.89 -4.07
N LYS A 83 3.68 7.56 -2.89
CA LYS A 83 4.85 6.69 -2.71
C LYS A 83 4.55 5.57 -1.72
N ALA A 84 5.14 4.41 -1.95
CA ALA A 84 5.07 3.29 -1.02
C ALA A 84 5.86 3.57 0.27
N ALA A 85 5.46 2.93 1.36
CA ALA A 85 6.15 2.99 2.65
C ALA A 85 7.66 2.70 2.54
N SER A 86 8.02 1.74 1.69
CA SER A 86 9.41 1.37 1.37
C SER A 86 10.22 2.56 0.83
N LYS A 87 9.60 3.43 0.02
CA LYS A 87 10.24 4.64 -0.53
C LYS A 87 10.40 5.75 0.51
N HIS A 88 9.49 5.81 1.48
CA HIS A 88 9.65 6.71 2.61
C HIS A 88 10.75 6.21 3.57
N LEU A 89 10.94 4.91 3.69
CA LEU A 89 12.08 4.35 4.45
C LEU A 89 13.43 4.74 3.81
N GLU A 90 13.55 4.69 2.47
CA GLU A 90 14.73 5.22 1.75
C GLU A 90 14.95 6.71 2.02
N ALA A 91 13.88 7.50 2.09
CA ALA A 91 13.95 8.93 2.43
C ALA A 91 14.41 9.15 3.89
N ALA A 92 13.97 8.32 4.83
CA ALA A 92 14.44 8.37 6.22
C ALA A 92 15.94 8.07 6.31
N ILE A 93 16.42 7.05 5.59
CA ILE A 93 17.85 6.71 5.53
C ILE A 93 18.66 7.84 4.90
N THR A 94 18.15 8.45 3.82
CA THR A 94 18.81 9.59 3.18
C THR A 94 18.90 10.78 4.15
N ALA A 95 17.80 11.13 4.83
CA ALA A 95 17.78 12.20 5.82
C ALA A 95 18.77 11.92 6.97
N ALA A 96 18.84 10.68 7.46
CA ALA A 96 19.80 10.29 8.49
C ALA A 96 21.25 10.43 8.02
N ASN A 97 21.53 9.97 6.80
CA ASN A 97 22.85 10.07 6.18
C ASN A 97 23.31 11.52 5.91
N ASP A 98 22.36 12.45 5.79
CA ASP A 98 22.57 13.89 5.65
C ASP A 98 22.63 14.62 7.01
N GLY A 99 22.53 13.91 8.13
CA GLY A 99 22.53 14.48 9.48
C GLY A 99 21.21 15.15 9.89
N LYS A 100 20.14 14.98 9.11
CA LYS A 100 18.79 15.48 9.40
C LYS A 100 18.04 14.49 10.30
N ASN A 101 18.59 14.28 11.50
CA ASN A 101 18.15 13.23 12.43
C ASN A 101 16.66 13.36 12.80
N GLU A 102 16.17 14.57 13.04
CA GLU A 102 14.74 14.79 13.37
C GLU A 102 13.80 14.38 12.24
N ASP A 103 14.13 14.73 11.00
CA ASP A 103 13.33 14.38 9.84
C ASP A 103 13.38 12.87 9.58
N ALA A 104 14.58 12.27 9.70
CA ALA A 104 14.74 10.83 9.62
C ALA A 104 13.86 10.11 10.66
N MET A 105 13.86 10.57 11.91
CA MET A 105 13.01 10.00 12.96
C MET A 105 11.52 10.18 12.69
N LYS A 106 11.08 11.36 12.21
CA LYS A 106 9.67 11.60 11.87
C LYS A 106 9.20 10.65 10.78
N ILE A 107 9.99 10.51 9.72
CA ILE A 107 9.67 9.61 8.60
C ILE A 107 9.71 8.15 9.05
N ALA A 108 10.74 7.74 9.79
CA ALA A 108 10.86 6.38 10.31
C ALA A 108 9.66 6.02 11.21
N LYS A 109 9.27 6.88 12.15
CA LYS A 109 8.09 6.66 13.00
C LYS A 109 6.79 6.59 12.20
N ALA A 110 6.65 7.39 11.15
CA ALA A 110 5.49 7.31 10.26
C ALA A 110 5.43 5.95 9.54
N VAL A 111 6.56 5.50 9.00
CA VAL A 111 6.68 4.18 8.35
C VAL A 111 6.44 3.04 9.34
N GLU A 112 6.97 3.13 10.56
CA GLU A 112 6.75 2.14 11.62
C GLU A 112 5.27 2.00 11.98
N ASN A 113 4.59 3.13 12.21
CA ASN A 113 3.18 3.16 12.54
C ASN A 113 2.32 2.63 11.39
N ALA A 114 2.63 3.02 10.15
CA ALA A 114 1.98 2.48 8.97
C ALA A 114 2.19 0.96 8.89
N GLY A 115 3.41 0.46 9.04
CA GLY A 115 3.70 -0.98 9.04
C GLY A 115 2.86 -1.75 10.05
N LYS A 116 2.79 -1.28 11.31
CA LYS A 116 1.97 -1.92 12.35
C LYS A 116 0.48 -1.93 11.99
N GLN A 117 -0.04 -0.80 11.52
CA GLN A 117 -1.45 -0.70 11.10
C GLN A 117 -1.75 -1.59 9.89
N GLY A 118 -0.81 -1.67 8.94
CA GLY A 118 -0.96 -2.50 7.74
C GLY A 118 -0.95 -3.98 8.08
N GLN A 119 -0.08 -4.41 8.99
CA GLN A 119 -0.10 -5.77 9.52
C GLN A 119 -1.43 -6.07 10.21
N GLU A 120 -1.90 -5.20 11.10
CA GLU A 120 -3.17 -5.40 11.81
C GLU A 120 -4.37 -5.46 10.84
N GLN A 121 -4.40 -4.60 9.82
CA GLN A 121 -5.43 -4.62 8.80
C GLN A 121 -5.40 -5.91 7.97
N ALA A 122 -4.20 -6.36 7.58
CA ALA A 122 -4.04 -7.61 6.86
C ALA A 122 -4.48 -8.83 7.70
N GLU A 123 -4.17 -8.83 9.00
CA GLU A 123 -4.61 -9.89 9.91
C GLU A 123 -6.13 -9.88 10.10
N LYS A 124 -6.74 -8.69 10.27
CA LYS A 124 -8.20 -8.55 10.34
C LYS A 124 -8.90 -8.94 9.03
N ALA A 125 -8.31 -8.64 7.88
CA ALA A 125 -8.88 -9.02 6.58
C ALA A 125 -8.89 -10.55 6.40
N LYS A 126 -7.93 -11.27 6.98
CA LYS A 126 -7.91 -12.74 6.96
C LYS A 126 -9.09 -13.35 7.73
N THR A 127 -9.56 -12.70 8.79
CA THR A 127 -10.68 -13.20 9.61
C THR A 127 -12.04 -12.68 9.15
N ALA A 128 -12.09 -11.59 8.40
CA ALA A 128 -13.33 -11.00 7.93
C ALA A 128 -14.09 -11.87 6.91
N GLY A 129 -13.39 -12.72 6.13
CA GLY A 129 -13.98 -13.57 5.10
C GLY A 129 -14.77 -12.80 4.02
N PRO A 130 -15.10 -13.39 2.86
CA PRO A 130 -16.12 -12.80 2.01
C PRO A 130 -17.43 -12.79 2.80
N ALA A 131 -18.05 -11.62 2.94
CA ALA A 131 -19.43 -11.54 3.43
C ALA A 131 -20.26 -12.50 2.58
N ALA A 132 -20.87 -13.50 3.23
CA ALA A 132 -21.71 -14.47 2.54
C ALA A 132 -22.73 -13.70 1.68
N PRO A 133 -22.91 -14.04 0.39
CA PRO A 133 -23.82 -13.34 -0.51
C PRO A 133 -25.30 -13.40 -0.10
N ASP A 134 -25.65 -14.13 0.96
CA ASP A 134 -27.02 -14.43 1.34
C ASP A 134 -27.46 -13.66 2.59
N ALA A 135 -27.72 -12.37 2.42
CA ALA A 135 -28.57 -11.60 3.33
C ALA A 135 -29.64 -10.84 2.52
N LYS A 136 -30.29 -11.54 1.60
CA LYS A 136 -31.61 -11.18 1.07
C LYS A 136 -32.44 -12.44 0.87
N SER A 137 -33.29 -12.75 1.84
CA SER A 137 -34.56 -13.45 1.66
C SER A 137 -35.49 -13.02 2.78
#